data_AF-A0A2E7LEX6-F1
#
_entry.id   AF-A0A2E7LEX6-F1
#
_cell.length_a   1.000
_cell.length_b   1.000
_cell.length_c   1.000
_cell.angle_alpha   90.00
_cell.angle_beta   90.00
_cell.angle_gamma   90.00
#
_symmetry.space_group_name_H-M   'P 1'
#
loop_
_entity.id
_entity.type
_entity.pdbx_description
1 polymer ?
#
loop_
_entity_poly.entity_id
_entity_poly.type
_entity_poly.pdbx_seq_one_letter_code
_entity_poly.pdbx_strand_id
1 'polypeptide(L)'
;MLGCLVVLCSGCGDGSGSVSPPVANLRATSPAEVTEAASSGVVAPVHLKAEEATTESPTRPSLNLHPEIVIRTSLGNIRVRLDREKAPRTTENFLVNYVERGWYANTIIHHVEPQSMIMGGAYLSGMKPKLTSAEIAERGILNEANNGLSNRRGTLAMARLADYEHSATSEFFINLASNDHLDYAQTEDGRLNGYCVFGKVIEGLEIADKIAALPAKPQTGVEGGARIPTEPVVILAIEQVGPR
;
A
#
# COMPACT_ATOMS: atom_id res chain seq x y z
N MET A 1 -22.57 3.92 -63.14
CA MET A 1 -22.36 5.15 -62.36
C MET A 1 -23.37 5.18 -61.24
N LEU A 2 -22.98 4.81 -60.02
CA LEU A 2 -23.78 5.08 -58.82
C LEU A 2 -22.79 5.40 -57.70
N GLY A 3 -22.84 6.65 -57.24
CA GLY A 3 -21.84 7.26 -56.38
C GLY A 3 -21.97 6.84 -54.91
N CYS A 4 -20.83 6.55 -54.30
CA CYS A 4 -20.65 6.45 -52.86
C CYS A 4 -20.69 7.86 -52.24
N LEU A 5 -21.43 8.01 -51.14
CA LEU A 5 -21.21 9.07 -50.17
C LEU A 5 -21.27 8.43 -48.77
N VAL A 6 -20.10 8.13 -48.21
CA VAL A 6 -19.94 7.73 -46.81
C VAL A 6 -19.31 8.90 -46.09
N VAL A 7 -20.09 9.53 -45.21
CA VAL A 7 -19.63 10.57 -44.29
C VAL A 7 -18.85 9.89 -43.17
N LEU A 8 -17.54 10.08 -43.14
CA LEU A 8 -16.68 9.70 -42.03
C LEU A 8 -16.69 10.84 -41.00
N CYS A 9 -17.43 10.66 -39.91
CA CYS A 9 -17.23 11.47 -38.71
C CYS A 9 -16.00 10.94 -37.98
N SER A 10 -14.91 11.71 -38.03
CA SER A 10 -13.73 11.53 -37.19
C SER A 10 -14.07 11.88 -35.74
N GLY A 11 -14.23 10.87 -34.90
CA GLY A 11 -14.23 11.04 -33.44
C GLY A 11 -12.79 11.03 -32.93
N CYS A 12 -12.32 12.17 -32.41
CA CYS A 12 -11.12 12.24 -31.59
C CYS A 12 -11.42 11.53 -30.26
N GLY A 13 -10.66 10.49 -29.94
CA GLY A 13 -10.68 9.85 -28.62
C GLY A 13 -9.51 10.39 -27.80
N ASP A 14 -9.81 11.26 -26.83
CA ASP A 14 -8.85 11.68 -25.81
C ASP A 14 -8.57 10.50 -24.87
N GLY A 15 -7.39 9.90 -25.04
CA GLY A 15 -6.88 8.82 -24.22
C GLY A 15 -6.26 9.33 -22.93
N SER A 16 -7.09 9.77 -21.98
CA SER A 16 -6.70 9.91 -20.57
C SER A 16 -7.56 8.99 -19.72
N GLY A 17 -7.32 7.69 -19.84
CA GLY A 17 -7.89 6.72 -18.91
C GLY A 17 -7.28 6.94 -17.53
N SER A 18 -8.07 7.40 -16.56
CA SER A 18 -7.66 7.47 -15.15
C SER A 18 -7.50 6.05 -14.63
N VAL A 19 -6.27 5.52 -14.64
CA VAL A 19 -5.99 4.17 -14.19
C VAL A 19 -5.89 4.17 -12.67
N SER A 20 -6.86 3.55 -12.00
CA SER A 20 -6.72 3.14 -10.60
C SER A 20 -5.69 2.01 -10.50
N PRO A 21 -4.94 1.92 -9.37
CA PRO A 21 -4.10 0.77 -9.08
C PRO A 21 -4.84 -0.55 -9.38
N PRO A 22 -4.27 -1.47 -10.19
CA PRO A 22 -4.96 -2.71 -10.52
C PRO A 22 -5.21 -3.55 -9.27
N VAL A 23 -6.36 -4.22 -9.22
CA VAL A 23 -6.77 -5.07 -8.10
C VAL A 23 -7.15 -6.45 -8.62
N ALA A 24 -6.82 -7.49 -7.86
CA ALA A 24 -7.39 -8.80 -8.12
C ALA A 24 -8.87 -8.81 -7.73
N ASN A 25 -9.72 -9.30 -8.63
CA ASN A 25 -11.15 -9.44 -8.40
C ASN A 25 -11.45 -10.49 -7.36
N LEU A 26 -11.90 -10.05 -6.19
CA LEU A 26 -12.19 -10.93 -5.07
C LEU A 26 -13.54 -10.54 -4.47
N ARG A 27 -14.61 -11.20 -4.94
CA ARG A 27 -15.98 -11.04 -4.42
C ARG A 27 -16.09 -11.85 -3.13
N ALA A 28 -15.97 -11.20 -1.98
CA ALA A 28 -16.06 -11.84 -0.66
C ALA A 28 -17.52 -11.97 -0.20
N THR A 29 -17.92 -13.17 0.24
CA THR A 29 -19.18 -13.43 0.94
C THR A 29 -18.97 -13.32 2.45
N SER A 30 -19.82 -12.57 3.13
CA SER A 30 -19.74 -12.22 4.56
C SER A 30 -19.81 -13.44 5.50
N PRO A 31 -19.00 -13.52 6.57
CA PRO A 31 -19.23 -14.43 7.70
C PRO A 31 -19.84 -13.74 8.92
N ALA A 32 -20.64 -14.53 9.63
CA ALA A 32 -21.42 -14.18 10.80
C ALA A 32 -20.60 -14.01 12.09
N GLU A 33 -21.21 -13.21 12.96
CA GLU A 33 -20.84 -12.75 14.30
C GLU A 33 -20.63 -13.89 15.31
N VAL A 34 -19.59 -13.79 16.17
CA VAL A 34 -19.47 -14.60 17.39
C VAL A 34 -19.13 -13.68 18.56
N THR A 35 -19.95 -13.80 19.60
CA THR A 35 -20.04 -12.95 20.78
C THR A 35 -19.01 -13.25 21.86
N GLU A 36 -18.71 -12.20 22.62
CA GLU A 36 -17.78 -12.10 23.75
C GLU A 36 -18.42 -12.61 25.06
N ALA A 37 -17.61 -13.14 25.99
CA ALA A 37 -18.02 -13.38 27.38
C ALA A 37 -16.89 -13.08 28.37
N ALA A 38 -17.16 -12.13 29.26
CA ALA A 38 -16.30 -11.67 30.35
C ALA A 38 -16.36 -12.57 31.59
N SER A 39 -15.34 -12.49 32.45
CA SER A 39 -15.47 -12.84 33.88
C SER A 39 -14.58 -11.97 34.75
N SER A 40 -15.19 -11.48 35.83
CA SER A 40 -14.70 -10.51 36.80
C SER A 40 -14.14 -11.21 38.06
N GLY A 41 -13.07 -10.66 38.64
CA GLY A 41 -12.49 -11.12 39.91
C GLY A 41 -12.10 -9.93 40.78
N VAL A 42 -12.76 -9.84 41.93
CA VAL A 42 -12.64 -8.79 42.97
C VAL A 42 -11.37 -8.98 43.80
N VAL A 43 -10.68 -7.89 44.17
CA VAL A 43 -9.63 -7.90 45.21
C VAL A 43 -9.79 -6.72 46.18
N ALA A 44 -9.66 -7.02 47.48
CA ALA A 44 -9.84 -6.13 48.62
C ALA A 44 -8.68 -5.11 48.80
N PRO A 45 -8.88 -3.98 49.50
CA PRO A 45 -7.90 -2.90 49.55
C PRO A 45 -6.84 -3.13 50.64
N VAL A 46 -5.56 -3.03 50.27
CA VAL A 46 -4.43 -2.99 51.20
C VAL A 46 -3.94 -1.55 51.32
N HIS A 47 -4.01 -0.98 52.53
CA HIS A 47 -3.42 0.32 52.85
C HIS A 47 -1.89 0.22 52.85
N LEU A 48 -1.23 0.88 51.90
CA LEU A 48 0.22 1.06 51.87
C LEU A 48 0.56 2.52 52.18
N LYS A 49 1.44 2.68 53.18
CA LYS A 49 2.00 3.94 53.66
C LYS A 49 2.95 4.49 52.60
N ALA A 50 2.79 5.76 52.23
CA ALA A 50 3.66 6.42 51.26
C ALA A 50 5.03 6.70 51.87
N GLU A 51 6.07 6.19 51.23
CA GLU A 51 7.47 6.58 51.45
C GLU A 51 7.91 7.34 50.20
N GLU A 52 8.41 8.56 50.39
CA GLU A 52 8.81 9.48 49.32
C GLU A 52 9.96 8.89 48.50
N ALA A 53 9.64 8.42 47.30
CA ALA A 53 10.62 8.00 46.30
C ALA A 53 10.98 9.19 45.40
N THR A 54 12.27 9.50 45.37
CA THR A 54 12.93 10.43 44.46
C THR A 54 12.51 10.21 43.01
N THR A 55 11.99 11.27 42.39
CA THR A 55 11.51 11.32 41.00
C THR A 55 12.67 11.44 40.01
N GLU A 56 13.30 10.33 39.67
CA GLU A 56 13.95 10.19 38.36
C GLU A 56 13.16 9.16 37.54
N SER A 57 12.27 9.68 36.69
CA SER A 57 11.45 8.87 35.79
C SER A 57 12.34 8.28 34.69
N PRO A 58 12.31 6.96 34.43
CA PRO A 58 13.08 6.37 33.34
C PRO A 58 12.60 6.97 32.01
N THR A 59 13.53 7.53 31.23
CA THR A 59 13.23 8.08 29.90
C THR A 59 12.80 6.93 29.00
N ARG A 60 11.50 6.84 28.71
CA ARG A 60 10.98 5.92 27.68
C ARG A 60 11.68 6.26 26.36
N PRO A 61 12.16 5.26 25.58
CA PRO A 61 12.72 5.54 24.26
C PRO A 61 11.70 6.34 23.45
N SER A 62 12.10 7.49 22.91
CA SER A 62 11.24 8.30 22.06
C SER A 62 10.96 7.54 20.77
N LEU A 63 9.68 7.36 20.44
CA LEU A 63 9.23 6.67 19.23
C LEU A 63 9.76 7.39 17.97
N ASN A 64 10.37 6.65 17.05
CA ASN A 64 10.81 7.22 15.77
C ASN A 64 9.61 7.58 14.89
N LEU A 65 9.30 8.86 14.69
CA LEU A 65 8.16 9.28 13.86
C LEU A 65 8.41 9.15 12.35
N HIS A 66 9.67 9.00 11.93
CA HIS A 66 10.03 8.84 10.54
C HIS A 66 11.01 7.67 10.32
N PRO A 67 10.56 6.43 10.54
CA PRO A 67 11.36 5.25 10.25
C PRO A 67 11.82 5.23 8.80
N GLU A 68 13.05 4.79 8.56
CA GLU A 68 13.54 4.61 7.20
C GLU A 68 13.65 3.12 6.89
N ILE A 69 13.34 2.77 5.64
CA ILE A 69 13.43 1.40 5.13
C ILE A 69 14.22 1.36 3.83
N VAL A 70 14.80 0.21 3.51
CA VAL A 70 15.40 -0.07 2.21
C VAL A 70 14.64 -1.22 1.56
N ILE A 71 14.10 -0.96 0.37
CA ILE A 71 13.53 -1.96 -0.52
C ILE A 71 14.68 -2.47 -1.40
N ARG A 72 15.14 -3.69 -1.16
CA ARG A 72 16.18 -4.34 -1.95
C ARG A 72 15.52 -5.09 -3.11
N THR A 73 15.75 -4.64 -4.33
CA THR A 73 15.25 -5.33 -5.53
C THR A 73 16.40 -5.98 -6.29
N SER A 74 16.08 -6.89 -7.22
CA SER A 74 17.05 -7.47 -8.14
C SER A 74 17.71 -6.45 -9.08
N LEU A 75 17.20 -5.21 -9.16
CA LEU A 75 17.72 -4.15 -10.03
C LEU A 75 18.35 -2.97 -9.28
N GLY A 76 18.35 -2.98 -7.95
CA GLY A 76 18.90 -1.93 -7.10
C GLY A 76 18.10 -1.71 -5.82
N ASN A 77 18.59 -0.80 -4.98
CA ASN A 77 17.97 -0.46 -3.71
C ASN A 77 17.17 0.84 -3.83
N ILE A 78 16.04 0.90 -3.14
CA ILE A 78 15.22 2.11 -3.00
C ILE A 78 15.08 2.41 -1.51
N ARG A 79 15.51 3.59 -1.07
CA ARG A 79 15.40 4.00 0.34
C ARG A 79 14.19 4.89 0.51
N VAL A 80 13.35 4.59 1.50
CA VAL A 80 12.11 5.32 1.78
C VAL A 80 12.11 5.78 3.23
N ARG A 81 11.67 7.02 3.46
CA ARG A 81 11.31 7.52 4.78
C ARG A 81 9.80 7.42 4.95
N LEU A 82 9.36 6.69 5.97
CA LEU A 82 7.95 6.54 6.32
C LEU A 82 7.48 7.74 7.16
N ASP A 83 6.16 7.95 7.21
CA ASP A 83 5.52 9.03 7.95
C ASP A 83 4.55 8.46 8.98
N ARG A 84 5.10 8.03 10.13
CA ARG A 84 4.32 7.48 11.24
C ARG A 84 3.47 8.56 11.92
N GLU A 85 3.85 9.83 11.80
CA GLU A 85 3.07 10.95 12.33
C GLU A 85 1.75 11.13 11.54
N LYS A 86 1.82 11.08 10.20
CA LYS A 86 0.64 11.26 9.33
C LYS A 86 -0.15 9.98 9.08
N ALA A 87 0.52 8.82 9.07
CA ALA A 87 -0.10 7.54 8.76
C ALA A 87 0.35 6.46 9.78
N PRO A 88 0.00 6.61 11.07
CA PRO A 88 0.49 5.74 12.14
C PRO A 88 0.08 4.28 11.96
N ARG A 89 -1.18 3.99 11.60
CA ARG A 89 -1.66 2.61 11.47
C ARG A 89 -1.08 1.95 10.23
N THR A 90 -0.98 2.70 9.14
CA THR A 90 -0.41 2.24 7.88
C THR A 90 1.08 1.94 8.04
N THR A 91 1.82 2.85 8.67
CA THR A 91 3.25 2.67 8.95
C THR A 91 3.49 1.47 9.87
N GLU A 92 2.70 1.33 10.93
CA GLU A 92 2.81 0.20 11.85
C GLU A 92 2.48 -1.13 11.18
N ASN A 93 1.41 -1.17 10.39
CA ASN A 93 1.08 -2.34 9.58
C ASN A 93 2.23 -2.74 8.66
N PHE A 94 2.77 -1.78 7.90
CA PHE A 94 3.86 -2.04 6.97
C PHE A 94 5.11 -2.58 7.71
N LEU A 95 5.49 -1.94 8.81
CA LEU A 95 6.69 -2.30 9.56
C LEU A 95 6.52 -3.62 10.33
N VAL A 96 5.55 -3.70 11.23
CA VAL A 96 5.45 -4.80 12.21
C VAL A 96 4.79 -6.04 11.63
N ASN A 97 3.78 -5.89 10.76
CA ASN A 97 3.08 -7.05 10.20
C ASN A 97 3.81 -7.63 8.99
N TYR A 98 4.60 -6.84 8.27
CA TYR A 98 5.19 -7.27 7.00
C TYR A 98 6.72 -7.17 6.94
N VAL A 99 7.33 -6.01 7.21
CA VAL A 99 8.79 -5.84 7.16
C VAL A 99 9.49 -6.72 8.19
N GLU A 100 9.11 -6.62 9.47
CA GLU A 100 9.75 -7.37 10.56
C GLU A 100 9.58 -8.89 10.41
N ARG A 101 8.50 -9.32 9.75
CA ARG A 101 8.20 -10.73 9.49
C ARG A 101 8.87 -11.28 8.23
N GLY A 102 9.66 -10.47 7.52
CA GLY A 102 10.28 -10.84 6.25
C GLY A 102 9.27 -11.13 5.14
N TRP A 103 8.05 -10.58 5.24
CA TRP A 103 6.97 -10.86 4.30
C TRP A 103 7.34 -10.53 2.87
N TYR A 104 8.06 -9.44 2.64
CA TYR A 104 8.37 -8.97 1.31
C TYR A 104 9.43 -9.80 0.57
N ALA A 105 10.14 -10.69 1.27
CA ALA A 105 11.15 -11.54 0.66
C ALA A 105 10.57 -12.40 -0.46
N ASN A 106 11.23 -12.34 -1.62
CA ASN A 106 10.87 -13.03 -2.86
C ASN A 106 9.50 -12.66 -3.46
N THR A 107 8.90 -11.57 -2.99
CA THR A 107 7.78 -10.97 -3.72
C THR A 107 8.27 -10.29 -5.00
N ILE A 108 7.37 -10.02 -5.94
CA ILE A 108 7.71 -9.37 -7.21
C ILE A 108 7.05 -8.00 -7.33
N ILE A 109 7.67 -7.13 -8.13
CA ILE A 109 6.98 -6.01 -8.75
C ILE A 109 6.08 -6.59 -9.84
N HIS A 110 4.78 -6.61 -9.58
CA HIS A 110 3.79 -7.29 -10.41
C HIS A 110 2.95 -6.31 -11.25
N HIS A 111 3.14 -5.01 -11.06
CA HIS A 111 2.60 -3.98 -11.93
C HIS A 111 3.63 -2.90 -12.20
N VAL A 112 3.81 -2.56 -13.48
CA VAL A 112 4.62 -1.43 -13.94
C VAL A 112 3.84 -0.60 -14.94
N GLU A 113 3.76 0.70 -14.68
CA GLU A 113 3.13 1.66 -15.59
C GLU A 113 4.01 2.92 -15.64
N PRO A 114 4.82 3.09 -16.71
CA PRO A 114 5.63 4.29 -16.89
C PRO A 114 4.79 5.56 -16.73
N GLN A 115 5.34 6.59 -16.09
CA GLN A 115 4.64 7.86 -15.82
C GLN A 115 3.37 7.71 -14.96
N SER A 116 3.24 6.59 -14.25
CA SER A 116 2.21 6.41 -13.22
C SER A 116 2.85 5.83 -11.96
N MET A 117 3.11 4.52 -11.91
CA MET A 117 3.58 3.85 -10.70
C MET A 117 4.25 2.49 -10.95
N ILE A 118 4.89 1.95 -9.90
CA ILE A 118 5.20 0.51 -9.78
C ILE A 118 4.56 -0.06 -8.53
N MET A 119 4.11 -1.31 -8.57
CA MET A 119 3.43 -1.98 -7.44
C MET A 119 4.06 -3.32 -7.08
N GLY A 120 4.14 -3.61 -5.78
CA GLY A 120 4.76 -4.82 -5.27
C GLY A 120 4.20 -5.28 -3.92
N GLY A 121 4.73 -6.40 -3.44
CA GLY A 121 4.50 -6.88 -2.07
C GLY A 121 3.38 -7.91 -1.87
N ALA A 122 2.56 -8.20 -2.90
CA ALA A 122 1.45 -9.14 -2.80
C ALA A 122 1.69 -10.52 -3.45
N TYR A 123 2.53 -10.60 -4.49
CA TYR A 123 2.70 -11.79 -5.31
C TYR A 123 4.11 -12.35 -5.27
N LEU A 124 4.23 -13.67 -5.33
CA LEU A 124 5.47 -14.37 -5.69
C LEU A 124 5.56 -14.51 -7.22
N SER A 125 6.71 -14.98 -7.71
CA SER A 125 6.90 -15.32 -9.13
C SER A 125 5.79 -16.25 -9.64
N GLY A 126 5.39 -16.05 -10.90
CA GLY A 126 4.24 -16.73 -11.50
C GLY A 126 2.87 -16.18 -11.08
N MET A 127 2.82 -14.95 -10.54
CA MET A 127 1.58 -14.30 -10.08
C MET A 127 0.84 -15.12 -9.00
N LYS A 128 1.60 -15.81 -8.14
CA LYS A 128 1.02 -16.54 -7.01
C LYS A 128 0.77 -15.56 -5.86
N PRO A 129 -0.48 -15.28 -5.47
CA PRO A 129 -0.76 -14.37 -4.37
C PRO A 129 -0.28 -14.96 -3.04
N LYS A 130 0.21 -14.10 -2.14
CA LYS A 130 0.58 -14.49 -0.78
C LYS A 130 -0.58 -14.47 0.21
N LEU A 131 -1.65 -13.74 -0.09
CA LEU A 131 -2.90 -13.73 0.67
C LEU A 131 -4.06 -14.17 -0.22
N THR A 132 -4.99 -14.90 0.37
CA THR A 132 -6.31 -15.16 -0.21
C THR A 132 -7.24 -13.97 -0.03
N SER A 133 -8.36 -13.96 -0.75
CA SER A 133 -9.43 -12.97 -0.59
C SER A 133 -9.96 -12.88 0.84
N ALA A 134 -10.16 -14.03 1.47
CA ALA A 134 -10.68 -14.10 2.83
C ALA A 134 -9.71 -13.46 3.81
N GLU A 135 -8.41 -13.73 3.65
CA GLU A 135 -7.37 -13.11 4.48
C GLU A 135 -7.23 -11.61 4.22
N ILE A 136 -7.46 -11.13 3.00
CA ILE A 136 -7.48 -9.69 2.71
C ILE A 136 -8.65 -9.01 3.43
N ALA A 137 -9.84 -9.61 3.38
CA ALA A 137 -11.02 -9.09 4.06
C ALA A 137 -10.83 -9.06 5.59
N GLU A 138 -10.13 -10.04 6.16
CA GLU A 138 -9.87 -10.13 7.60
C GLU A 138 -8.76 -9.17 8.06
N ARG A 139 -7.70 -8.99 7.26
CA ARG A 139 -6.48 -8.25 7.66
C ARG A 139 -6.48 -6.79 7.20
N GLY A 140 -7.48 -6.38 6.44
CA GLY A 140 -7.58 -5.02 5.91
C GLY A 140 -7.51 -3.97 7.02
N ILE A 141 -6.66 -2.96 6.83
CA ILE A 141 -6.54 -1.84 7.78
C ILE A 141 -7.45 -0.68 7.39
N LEU A 142 -7.82 0.13 8.39
CA LEU A 142 -8.53 1.38 8.16
C LEU A 142 -7.70 2.32 7.28
N ASN A 143 -8.37 2.96 6.31
CA ASN A 143 -7.71 3.84 5.34
C ASN A 143 -7.39 5.20 5.96
N GLU A 144 -6.12 5.58 5.94
CA GLU A 144 -5.62 6.87 6.45
C GLU A 144 -5.36 7.89 5.33
N ALA A 145 -5.96 7.73 4.14
CA ALA A 145 -5.77 8.64 3.00
C ALA A 145 -6.18 10.10 3.29
N ASN A 146 -7.05 10.34 4.28
CA ASN A 146 -7.44 11.68 4.73
C ASN A 146 -6.35 12.41 5.55
N ASN A 147 -5.10 11.95 5.54
CA ASN A 147 -3.98 12.52 6.28
C ASN A 147 -3.37 13.80 5.66
N GLY A 148 -3.88 14.25 4.50
CA GLY A 148 -3.43 15.44 3.79
C GLY A 148 -2.19 15.25 2.92
N LEU A 149 -1.70 14.01 2.77
CA LEU A 149 -0.62 13.67 1.85
C LEU A 149 -1.18 13.32 0.47
N SER A 150 -0.50 13.81 -0.57
CA SER A 150 -0.90 13.65 -1.98
C SER A 150 -0.01 12.63 -2.69
N ASN A 151 -0.58 11.86 -3.63
CA ASN A 151 0.02 10.78 -4.42
C ASN A 151 0.95 11.34 -5.51
N ARG A 152 1.90 12.16 -5.09
CA ARG A 152 2.89 12.81 -5.96
C ARG A 152 4.06 11.89 -6.27
N ARG A 153 4.79 12.22 -7.33
CA ARG A 153 6.01 11.50 -7.70
C ARG A 153 6.96 11.33 -6.51
N GLY A 154 7.40 10.10 -6.30
CA GLY A 154 8.30 9.68 -5.23
C GLY A 154 7.61 9.32 -3.91
N THR A 155 6.28 9.39 -3.80
CA THR A 155 5.59 8.91 -2.60
C THR A 155 5.36 7.40 -2.63
N LEU A 156 5.32 6.80 -1.43
CA LEU A 156 4.94 5.41 -1.18
C LEU A 156 3.52 5.40 -0.61
N ALA A 157 2.64 4.60 -1.21
CA ALA A 157 1.24 4.48 -0.81
C ALA A 157 0.77 3.02 -0.78
N MET A 158 -0.28 2.76 0.00
CA MET A 158 -0.87 1.42 0.11
C MET A 158 -1.85 1.17 -1.03
N ALA A 159 -1.73 0.02 -1.69
CA ALA A 159 -2.79 -0.49 -2.55
C ALA A 159 -3.91 -1.10 -1.72
N ARG A 160 -5.12 -1.13 -2.29
CA ARG A 160 -6.33 -1.68 -1.69
C ARG A 160 -7.28 -2.13 -2.79
N LEU A 161 -8.25 -2.97 -2.45
CA LEU A 161 -9.37 -3.27 -3.34
C LEU A 161 -10.16 -1.98 -3.61
N ALA A 162 -10.50 -1.74 -4.88
CA ALA A 162 -11.11 -0.48 -5.32
C ALA A 162 -12.44 -0.20 -4.62
N ASP A 163 -13.28 -1.23 -4.47
CA ASP A 163 -14.62 -1.11 -3.87
C ASP A 163 -14.63 -1.23 -2.33
N TYR A 164 -13.49 -1.54 -1.71
CA TYR A 164 -13.39 -1.75 -0.27
C TYR A 164 -12.32 -0.84 0.32
N GLU A 165 -12.76 0.30 0.87
CA GLU A 165 -11.88 1.33 1.43
C GLU A 165 -10.88 0.80 2.47
N HIS A 166 -11.31 -0.12 3.34
CA HIS A 166 -10.53 -0.65 4.46
C HIS A 166 -9.93 -2.03 4.16
N SER A 167 -9.39 -2.22 2.96
CA SER A 167 -8.84 -3.51 2.49
C SER A 167 -7.34 -3.52 2.24
N ALA A 168 -6.63 -2.43 2.55
CA ALA A 168 -5.19 -2.37 2.42
C ALA A 168 -4.53 -3.40 3.36
N THR A 169 -3.58 -4.19 2.83
CA THR A 169 -2.85 -5.22 3.60
C THR A 169 -1.34 -5.04 3.44
N SER A 170 -0.70 -5.80 2.56
CA SER A 170 0.76 -5.77 2.34
C SER A 170 1.18 -5.02 1.08
N GLU A 171 0.26 -4.87 0.14
CA GLU A 171 0.56 -4.37 -1.20
C GLU A 171 0.76 -2.85 -1.20
N PHE A 172 1.81 -2.41 -1.87
CA PHE A 172 2.19 -1.00 -1.93
C PHE A 172 2.55 -0.60 -3.35
N PHE A 173 2.49 0.69 -3.63
CA PHE A 173 3.01 1.28 -4.85
C PHE A 173 3.88 2.50 -4.59
N ILE A 174 4.81 2.74 -5.53
CA ILE A 174 5.62 3.95 -5.58
C ILE A 174 5.12 4.79 -6.76
N ASN A 175 4.72 6.02 -6.48
CA ASN A 175 4.29 6.97 -7.51
C ASN A 175 5.50 7.46 -8.33
N LEU A 176 5.41 7.35 -9.66
CA LEU A 176 6.40 7.84 -10.64
C LEU A 176 5.93 9.10 -11.36
N ALA A 177 4.69 9.53 -11.13
CA ALA A 177 4.17 10.82 -11.55
C ALA A 177 3.28 11.40 -10.45
N SER A 178 2.71 12.58 -10.69
CA SER A 178 1.66 13.12 -9.82
C SER A 178 0.34 12.48 -10.19
N ASN A 179 -0.13 11.58 -9.34
CA ASN A 179 -1.37 10.82 -9.51
C ASN A 179 -2.45 11.39 -8.58
N ASP A 180 -2.72 12.70 -8.70
CA ASP A 180 -3.62 13.45 -7.80
C ASP A 180 -5.06 12.87 -7.82
N HIS A 181 -5.45 12.13 -8.86
CA HIS A 181 -6.71 11.39 -8.93
C HIS A 181 -6.81 10.23 -7.93
N LEU A 182 -5.69 9.83 -7.32
CA LEU A 182 -5.61 8.82 -6.25
C LEU A 182 -5.68 9.44 -4.85
N ASP A 183 -5.72 10.77 -4.75
CA ASP A 183 -5.81 11.47 -3.48
C ASP A 183 -7.16 11.25 -2.82
N TYR A 184 -7.20 11.51 -1.51
CA TYR A 184 -8.42 11.42 -0.75
C TYR A 184 -9.49 12.36 -1.29
N ALA A 185 -10.64 11.78 -1.60
CA ALA A 185 -11.83 12.51 -2.01
C ALA A 185 -13.05 11.82 -1.40
N GLN A 186 -14.00 12.63 -0.94
CA GLN A 186 -15.33 12.13 -0.57
C GLN A 186 -16.17 12.03 -1.84
N THR A 187 -16.76 10.87 -2.10
CA THR A 187 -17.65 10.67 -3.23
C THR A 187 -19.06 11.19 -2.91
N GLU A 188 -19.88 11.40 -3.94
CA GLU A 188 -21.26 11.91 -3.80
C GLU A 188 -22.15 10.99 -2.94
N ASP A 189 -21.89 9.68 -2.94
CA ASP A 189 -22.57 8.68 -2.11
C ASP A 189 -21.99 8.59 -0.68
N GLY A 190 -21.06 9.49 -0.33
CA GLY A 190 -20.49 9.61 1.01
C GLY A 190 -19.36 8.62 1.32
N ARG A 191 -18.94 7.79 0.36
CA ARG A 191 -17.80 6.89 0.54
C ARG A 191 -16.47 7.65 0.55
N LEU A 192 -15.50 7.10 1.25
CA LEU A 192 -14.14 7.63 1.25
C LEU A 192 -13.34 6.96 0.15
N ASN A 193 -12.89 7.75 -0.82
CA ASN A 193 -11.99 7.30 -1.88
C ASN A 193 -10.56 7.78 -1.61
N GLY A 194 -9.61 7.23 -2.38
CA GLY A 194 -8.20 7.57 -2.32
C GLY A 194 -7.32 6.49 -1.68
N TYR A 195 -6.02 6.69 -1.81
CA TYR A 195 -4.97 5.75 -1.42
C TYR A 195 -4.03 6.42 -0.41
N CYS A 196 -3.81 5.76 0.73
CA CYS A 196 -3.02 6.30 1.83
C CYS A 196 -1.54 6.38 1.44
N VAL A 197 -1.04 7.60 1.26
CA VAL A 197 0.39 7.88 1.25
C VAL A 197 0.92 7.81 2.68
N PHE A 198 1.98 7.04 2.88
CA PHE A 198 2.58 6.80 4.20
C PHE A 198 4.12 6.89 4.20
N GLY A 199 4.71 7.35 3.09
CA GLY A 199 6.15 7.55 3.01
C GLY A 199 6.60 8.22 1.71
N LYS A 200 7.91 8.48 1.63
CA LYS A 200 8.55 9.09 0.47
C LYS A 200 9.91 8.47 0.19
N VAL A 201 10.17 8.17 -1.08
CA VAL A 201 11.48 7.76 -1.57
C VAL A 201 12.47 8.91 -1.36
N ILE A 202 13.56 8.61 -0.65
CA ILE A 202 14.64 9.57 -0.36
C ILE A 202 15.91 9.28 -1.18
N GLU A 203 16.09 8.04 -1.65
CA GLU A 203 17.17 7.62 -2.55
C GLU A 203 16.68 6.50 -3.47
N GLY A 204 17.18 6.43 -4.71
CA GLY A 204 16.88 5.32 -5.64
C GLY A 204 15.56 5.45 -6.40
N LEU A 205 14.99 6.65 -6.55
CA LEU A 205 13.78 6.82 -7.37
C LEU A 205 14.03 6.46 -8.85
N GLU A 206 15.24 6.70 -9.33
CA GLU A 206 15.71 6.30 -10.66
C GLU A 206 15.72 4.77 -10.86
N ILE A 207 15.85 3.99 -9.77
CA ILE A 207 15.71 2.53 -9.82
C ILE A 207 14.24 2.15 -10.07
N ALA A 208 13.30 2.85 -9.43
CA ALA A 208 11.87 2.65 -9.68
C ALA A 208 11.49 3.03 -11.12
N ASP A 209 12.04 4.13 -11.66
CA ASP A 209 11.86 4.49 -13.07
C ASP A 209 12.43 3.42 -14.01
N LYS A 210 13.62 2.89 -13.71
CA LYS A 210 14.24 1.80 -14.48
C LYS A 210 13.38 0.53 -14.47
N ILE A 211 12.79 0.18 -13.32
CA ILE A 211 11.87 -0.95 -13.20
C ILE A 211 10.63 -0.72 -14.07
N ALA A 212 10.05 0.49 -14.03
CA ALA A 212 8.86 0.79 -14.80
C ALA A 212 9.07 0.71 -16.32
N ALA A 213 10.28 1.05 -16.79
CA ALA A 213 10.65 1.04 -18.19
C ALA A 213 10.90 -0.36 -18.79
N LEU A 214 10.83 -1.44 -17.98
CA LEU A 214 11.05 -2.79 -18.47
C LEU A 214 9.95 -3.22 -19.46
N PRO A 215 10.28 -4.09 -20.44
CA PRO A 215 9.27 -4.74 -21.25
C PRO A 215 8.27 -5.47 -20.36
N ALA A 216 6.98 -5.16 -20.53
CA ALA A 216 5.91 -5.70 -19.70
C ALA A 216 4.72 -6.13 -20.54
N LYS A 217 4.12 -7.27 -20.15
CA LYS A 217 2.97 -7.87 -20.81
C LYS A 217 1.69 -7.62 -20.00
N PRO A 218 0.53 -7.43 -20.65
CA PRO A 218 -0.74 -7.41 -19.95
C PRO A 218 -0.98 -8.73 -19.21
N GLN A 219 -1.52 -8.65 -17.99
CA GLN A 219 -2.01 -9.79 -17.24
C GLN A 219 -3.51 -9.96 -17.47
N THR A 220 -3.89 -11.10 -18.06
CA THR A 220 -5.29 -11.45 -18.23
C THR A 220 -5.92 -11.83 -16.89
N GLY A 221 -7.15 -11.38 -16.65
CA GLY A 221 -7.92 -11.76 -15.45
C GLY A 221 -7.63 -10.94 -14.18
N VAL A 222 -6.94 -9.81 -14.31
CA VAL A 222 -6.76 -8.82 -13.23
C VAL A 222 -7.47 -7.52 -13.63
N GLU A 223 -8.32 -6.97 -12.75
CA GLU A 223 -8.98 -5.68 -13.01
C GLU A 223 -7.97 -4.53 -12.96
N GLY A 224 -8.18 -3.51 -13.79
CA GLY A 224 -7.24 -2.39 -13.95
C GLY A 224 -6.07 -2.65 -14.88
N GLY A 225 -5.99 -3.82 -15.53
CA GLY A 225 -5.07 -4.03 -16.65
C GLY A 225 -3.60 -4.13 -16.25
N ALA A 226 -3.30 -4.82 -15.15
CA ALA A 226 -1.93 -4.96 -14.64
C ALA A 226 -0.94 -5.38 -15.74
N ARG A 227 0.14 -4.60 -15.91
CA ARG A 227 1.27 -4.95 -16.78
C ARG A 227 2.42 -5.51 -15.96
N ILE A 228 2.80 -6.75 -16.21
CA ILE A 228 3.86 -7.44 -15.47
C ILE A 228 5.15 -7.41 -16.28
N PRO A 229 6.31 -7.03 -15.69
CA PRO A 229 7.60 -7.20 -16.34
C PRO A 229 7.80 -8.62 -16.89
N THR A 230 8.28 -8.74 -18.13
CA THR A 230 8.50 -10.05 -18.77
C THR A 230 9.53 -10.88 -17.99
N GLU A 231 10.59 -10.22 -17.53
CA GLU A 231 11.52 -10.76 -16.54
C GLU A 231 11.14 -10.26 -15.14
N PRO A 232 10.85 -11.15 -14.18
CA PRO A 232 10.41 -10.74 -12.86
C PRO A 232 11.44 -9.87 -12.12
N VAL A 233 11.00 -8.70 -11.64
CA VAL A 233 11.78 -7.90 -10.69
C VAL A 233 11.42 -8.37 -9.28
N VAL A 234 12.38 -9.00 -8.61
CA VAL A 234 12.19 -9.60 -7.29
C VAL A 234 12.56 -8.60 -6.21
N ILE A 235 11.69 -8.42 -5.22
CA ILE A 235 12.00 -7.80 -3.93
C ILE A 235 12.70 -8.87 -3.10
N LEU A 236 14.01 -8.71 -2.92
CA LEU A 236 14.85 -9.61 -2.15
C LEU A 236 14.53 -9.51 -0.66
N ALA A 237 14.36 -8.29 -0.17
CA ALA A 237 13.92 -7.97 1.19
C ALA A 237 13.46 -6.52 1.26
N ILE A 238 12.67 -6.21 2.29
CA ILE A 238 12.49 -4.84 2.79
C ILE A 238 12.93 -4.85 4.25
N GLU A 239 13.77 -3.90 4.64
CA GLU A 239 14.38 -3.85 5.97
C GLU A 239 14.32 -2.43 6.52
N GLN A 240 14.03 -2.28 7.82
CA GLN A 240 14.17 -1.00 8.51
C GLN A 240 15.65 -0.67 8.76
N VAL A 241 16.01 0.59 8.56
CA VAL A 241 17.34 1.13 8.81
C VAL A 241 17.28 2.08 10.01
N GLY A 242 18.22 1.92 10.94
CA GLY A 242 18.30 2.76 12.13
C GLY A 242 17.42 2.28 13.29
N PRO A 243 17.27 3.10 14.35
CA PRO A 243 16.54 2.73 15.56
C PRO A 243 15.02 2.60 15.31
N ARG A 244 14.39 1.71 16.10
CA ARG A 244 12.96 1.39 16.07
C ARG A 244 12.11 2.45 16.77
#